data_AF-A0A4Q7T7U9-F1
#
_entry.id   AF-A0A4Q7T7U9-F1
#
_cell.length_a   1.000
_cell.length_b   1.000
_cell.length_c   1.000
_cell.angle_alpha   90.00
_cell.angle_beta   90.00
_cell.angle_gamma   90.00
#
_symmetry.space_group_name_H-M   'P 1'
#
loop_
_entity.id
_entity.type
_entity.pdbx_description
1 polymer ?
#
loop_
_entity_poly.entity_id
_entity_poly.type
_entity_poly.pdbx_seq_one_letter_code
_entity_poly.pdbx_strand_id
1 'polypeptide(L)' 'MSDTKTKRAKIVRDFTDAGTETQFTAGATVEMTEGAFANYQACGLVEPAADEPAAPAAPAGRKAS' A
#
# COMPACT_ATOMS: atom_id res chain seq x y z
N MET A 1 -21.63 -6.75 -10.20
CA MET A 1 -20.73 -7.21 -9.13
C MET A 1 -19.36 -6.67 -9.47
N SER A 2 -18.88 -5.66 -8.76
CA SER A 2 -17.60 -5.00 -9.08
C SER A 2 -16.46 -5.84 -8.53
N ASP A 3 -15.88 -6.71 -9.37
CA ASP A 3 -14.59 -7.36 -9.14
C ASP A 3 -13.53 -6.28 -8.93
N THR A 4 -13.35 -5.89 -7.68
CA THR A 4 -12.30 -4.95 -7.29
C THR A 4 -11.01 -5.74 -7.31
N LYS A 5 -10.38 -5.81 -8.49
CA LYS A 5 -9.06 -6.42 -8.63
C LYS A 5 -8.10 -5.69 -7.70
N THR A 6 -7.58 -6.41 -6.72
CA THR A 6 -6.52 -5.95 -5.82
C THR A 6 -5.19 -6.45 -6.35
N LYS A 7 -4.15 -5.64 -6.19
CA LYS A 7 -2.76 -5.95 -6.50
C LYS A 7 -1.90 -5.75 -5.28
N ARG A 8 -0.91 -6.63 -5.10
CA ARG A 8 0.13 -6.43 -4.09
C ARG A 8 1.15 -5.43 -4.59
N ALA A 9 1.42 -4.45 -3.75
CA ALA A 9 2.34 -3.37 -4.02
C ALA A 9 3.34 -3.26 -2.87
N LYS A 10 4.62 -3.22 -3.21
CA LYS A 10 5.69 -2.91 -2.28
C LYS A 10 5.85 -1.40 -2.20
N ILE A 11 5.76 -0.85 -1.02
CA ILE A 11 5.97 0.57 -0.76
C ILE A 11 7.47 0.87 -0.89
N VAL A 12 7.82 1.82 -1.77
CA VAL A 12 9.23 2.18 -2.04
C VAL A 12 9.75 3.19 -1.01
N ARG A 13 8.87 4.11 -0.55
CA ARG A 13 9.20 5.16 0.42
C ARG A 13 8.03 5.41 1.37
N ASP A 14 8.30 5.97 2.54
CA ASP A 14 7.22 6.38 3.45
C ASP A 14 6.37 7.48 2.80
N PHE A 15 5.05 7.31 2.79
CA PHE A 15 4.13 8.34 2.33
C PHE A 15 2.77 8.23 3.01
N THR A 16 2.05 9.35 3.03
CA THR A 16 0.67 9.41 3.50
C THR A 16 -0.23 9.73 2.31
N ASP A 17 -1.25 8.90 2.10
CA ASP A 17 -2.27 9.19 1.11
C ASP A 17 -3.22 10.26 1.64
N ALA A 18 -3.22 11.44 1.01
CA ALA A 18 -4.03 12.57 1.47
C ALA A 18 -5.55 12.37 1.28
N GLY A 19 -5.97 11.40 0.46
CA GLY A 19 -7.39 11.10 0.23
C GLY A 19 -8.00 10.18 1.30
N THR A 20 -7.20 9.28 1.87
CA THR A 20 -7.63 8.25 2.84
C THR A 20 -7.00 8.42 4.22
N GLU A 21 -6.04 9.32 4.37
CA GLU A 21 -5.19 9.50 5.56
C GLU A 21 -4.40 8.23 5.94
N THR A 22 -4.28 7.27 5.01
CA THR A 22 -3.53 6.04 5.23
C THR A 22 -2.04 6.32 5.14
N GLN A 23 -1.30 5.87 6.17
CA GLN A 23 0.16 5.94 6.21
C GLN A 23 0.75 4.63 5.69
N PHE A 24 1.68 4.75 4.76
CA PHE A 24 2.43 3.65 4.17
C PHE A 24 3.90 3.75 4.57
N THR A 25 4.48 2.61 4.95
CA THR A 25 5.87 2.51 5.36
C THR A 25 6.71 1.86 4.26
N ALA A 26 7.86 2.43 3.94
CA ALA A 26 8.84 1.89 3.01
C ALA A 26 9.19 0.44 3.34
N GLY A 27 9.20 -0.42 2.32
CA GLY A 27 9.47 -1.85 2.44
C GLY A 27 8.27 -2.71 2.82
N ALA A 28 7.13 -2.12 3.22
CA ALA A 28 5.90 -2.87 3.45
C ALA A 28 5.29 -3.35 2.12
N THR A 29 4.64 -4.51 2.15
CA THR A 29 3.82 -5.00 1.04
C THR A 29 2.35 -4.91 1.44
N VAL A 30 1.54 -4.22 0.65
CA VAL A 30 0.12 -4.02 0.91
C VAL A 30 -0.72 -4.39 -0.31
N GLU A 31 -1.94 -4.85 -0.06
CA GLU A 31 -2.93 -5.08 -1.11
C GLU A 31 -3.73 -3.79 -1.35
N MET A 32 -3.76 -3.33 -2.60
CA MET A 32 -4.46 -2.11 -2.99
C MET A 32 -5.18 -2.30 -4.32
N THR A 33 -6.16 -1.46 -4.61
CA THR A 33 -6.90 -1.55 -5.88
C THR A 33 -5.99 -1.27 -7.07
N GLU A 34 -6.31 -1.81 -8.26
CA GLU A 34 -5.54 -1.53 -9.48
C GLU A 34 -5.41 -0.03 -9.77
N GLY A 35 -6.46 0.75 -9.50
CA GLY A 35 -6.45 2.20 -9.68
C GLY A 35 -5.49 2.93 -8.73
N ALA A 36 -5.48 2.54 -7.45
CA ALA A 36 -4.56 3.08 -6.46
C ALA A 36 -3.10 2.71 -6.81
N PHE A 37 -2.87 1.44 -7.17
CA PHE A 37 -1.55 0.97 -7.61
C PHE A 37 -1.02 1.78 -8.79
N ALA A 38 -1.81 1.96 -9.85
CA ALA A 38 -1.38 2.70 -11.04
C ALA A 38 -1.04 4.17 -10.71
N ASN A 39 -1.82 4.80 -9.83
CA ASN A 39 -1.56 6.17 -9.37
C ASN A 39 -0.24 6.24 -8.57
N TYR A 40 -0.10 5.42 -7.53
CA TYR A 40 1.09 5.44 -6.69
C TYR A 40 2.35 4.99 -7.44
N GLN A 41 2.22 4.05 -8.38
CA GLN A 41 3.33 3.60 -9.23
C GLN A 41 3.77 4.72 -10.18
N ALA A 42 2.85 5.47 -10.77
CA ALA A 42 3.18 6.62 -11.62
C ALA A 42 3.94 7.72 -10.85
N CYS A 43 3.68 7.85 -9.55
CA CYS A 43 4.44 8.75 -8.66
C CYS A 43 5.77 8.16 -8.15
N GLY A 44 6.07 6.89 -8.46
CA GLY A 44 7.24 6.17 -7.96
C GLY A 44 7.18 5.91 -6.45
N LEU A 45 5.98 5.76 -5.88
CA LEU A 45 5.76 5.48 -4.46
C LEU A 45 5.68 3.98 -4.17
N VAL A 46 5.27 3.18 -5.16
CA VAL A 46 5.12 1.73 -5.03
C VAL A 46 5.68 0.98 -6.24
N GLU A 47 5.99 -0.29 -6.03
CA GLU A 47 6.45 -1.26 -7.03
C GLU A 47 5.61 -2.54 -6.97
N PRO A 48 5.52 -3.31 -8.07
CA PRO A 48 4.84 -4.60 -8.05
C PRO A 48 5.55 -5.56 -7.08
N ALA A 49 4.80 -6.08 -6.11
CA ALA A 49 5.31 -7.13 -5.22
C ALA A 49 4.92 -8.51 -5.77
N ALA A 50 5.83 -9.48 -5.66
CA ALA A 50 5.54 -10.87 -5.99
C ALA A 50 4.43 -11.42 -5.07
N ASP A 51 3.65 -12.37 -5.59
CA ASP A 51 2.53 -13.00 -4.92
C ASP A 51 3.01 -14.00 -3.84
N GLU A 52 3.72 -13.52 -2.82
CA GLU A 52 4.00 -14.29 -1.61
C GLU A 52 2.98 -13.92 -0.52
N PRO A 53 2.48 -14.90 0.25
CA PRO A 53 1.35 -14.72 1.15
C PRO A 53 1.60 -13.59 2.14
N ALA A 54 0.69 -12.62 2.15
CA ALA A 54 0.80 -11.37 2.88
C ALA A 54 1.06 -11.61 4.38
N ALA A 55 2.19 -11.10 4.89
CA ALA A 55 2.34 -10.85 6.31
C ALA A 55 1.28 -9.79 6.71
N PRO A 56 0.53 -9.98 7.80
CA PRO A 56 -0.52 -9.05 8.18
C PRO A 56 0.09 -7.68 8.41
N ALA A 57 -0.40 -6.68 7.67
CA ALA A 57 -0.07 -5.28 7.90
C ALA A 57 -0.40 -4.96 9.37
N ALA A 58 0.63 -4.78 10.18
CA ALA A 58 0.49 -4.44 11.59
C ALA A 58 -0.27 -3.10 11.67
N PRO A 59 -1.32 -2.98 12.50
CA PRO A 59 -1.98 -1.70 12.70
C PRO A 59 -0.97 -0.77 13.37
N ALA A 60 -0.56 0.30 12.68
CA ALA A 60 0.24 1.37 13.25
C ALA A 60 -0.62 2.19 14.24
N GLY A 61 -0.99 1.56 15.34
CA GLY A 61 -1.43 2.22 16.55
C GLY A 61 -0.28 2.25 17.54
N ARG A 62 0.46 3.36 17.61
CA ARG A 62 0.96 3.94 18.87
C ARG A 62 1.57 5.31 18.64
N LYS A 63 0.72 6.32 18.83
CA LYS A 63 1.15 7.61 19.39
C LYS A 63 1.71 7.30 20.78
N ALA A 64 3.01 7.54 21.00
CA ALA A 64 3.57 7.57 22.34
C ALA A 64 3.10 8.88 23.00
N SER A 65 2.34 8.75 24.08
CA SER A 65 2.05 9.83 25.04
C SER A 65 3.13 9.86 26.12
#